data_AF-A0A955DJT1-F1
#
_entry.id   AF-A0A955DJT1-F1
#
_cell.length_a   1.000
_cell.length_b   1.000
_cell.length_c   1.000
_cell.angle_alpha   90.00
_cell.angle_beta   90.00
_cell.angle_gamma   90.00
#
_symmetry.space_group_name_H-M   'P 1'
#
loop_
_entity.id
_entity.type
_entity.pdbx_description
1 polymer ?
#
loop_
_entity_poly.entity_id
_entity_poly.type
_entity_poly.pdbx_seq_one_letter_code
_entity_poly.pdbx_strand_id
1 'polypeptide(L)'
;MAHSMPRPSTLDRPECGIADPDEPEPPAEPTVTVQDTTAALPRVTLNHLEAWAPRALRAAGATQGEVRVRVLDDAAMAKAHAQHLGDPTITDVITFDLAHGASAEGAPLDVDLLVCADEARRQALDMGHDIAHELLLYILHGVLHCLGFDDHTDADAQAMHRREDEVLVAIGLRPAYAPGNRPAHDEESR
;
A
#
# COMPACT_ATOMS: atom_id res chain seq x y z
N MET A 1 34.58 -69.93 -15.48
CA MET A 1 33.33 -69.18 -15.70
C MET A 1 32.89 -68.60 -14.36
N ALA A 2 32.95 -67.27 -14.21
CA ALA A 2 32.37 -66.41 -13.16
C ALA A 2 33.23 -65.13 -13.12
N HIS A 3 32.76 -64.06 -13.77
CA HIS A 3 32.22 -62.84 -13.14
C HIS A 3 33.34 -61.92 -12.60
N SER A 4 33.75 -60.89 -13.33
CA SER A 4 33.05 -59.62 -13.62
C SER A 4 33.42 -58.53 -12.61
N MET A 5 34.42 -57.74 -13.03
CA MET A 5 34.50 -56.27 -13.00
C MET A 5 34.67 -55.49 -11.68
N PRO A 6 35.25 -54.26 -11.77
CA PRO A 6 36.23 -53.74 -10.82
C PRO A 6 35.79 -52.53 -9.96
N ARG A 7 36.74 -52.13 -9.11
CA ARG A 7 36.79 -51.07 -8.09
C ARG A 7 36.08 -49.74 -8.45
N PRO A 8 35.43 -49.07 -7.47
CA PRO A 8 35.01 -47.69 -7.65
C PRO A 8 36.16 -46.69 -7.39
N SER A 9 36.34 -45.79 -8.34
CA SER A 9 37.22 -44.62 -8.30
C SER A 9 36.43 -43.38 -7.84
N THR A 10 37.15 -42.50 -7.13
CA THR A 10 36.98 -41.04 -7.10
C THR A 10 35.61 -40.47 -6.70
N LEU A 11 35.44 -40.13 -5.42
CA LEU A 11 34.49 -39.07 -5.04
C LEU A 11 35.21 -37.73 -5.14
N ASP A 12 34.97 -37.06 -6.25
CA ASP A 12 35.27 -35.67 -6.51
C ASP A 12 34.29 -34.79 -5.69
N ARG A 13 34.81 -33.76 -5.03
CA ARG A 13 34.02 -32.78 -4.27
C ARG A 13 33.26 -31.90 -5.29
N PRO A 14 31.94 -31.71 -5.18
CA PRO A 14 31.31 -30.65 -5.96
C PRO A 14 31.76 -29.30 -5.40
N GLU A 15 32.42 -28.56 -6.27
CA GLU A 15 32.87 -27.19 -6.08
C GLU A 15 31.67 -26.28 -5.79
N CYS A 16 31.92 -25.28 -4.96
CA CYS A 16 31.00 -24.20 -4.66
C CYS A 16 30.62 -23.51 -5.99
N GLY A 17 29.43 -23.82 -6.48
CA GLY A 17 28.83 -23.15 -7.62
C GLY A 17 28.76 -21.66 -7.31
N ILE A 18 29.56 -20.91 -8.05
CA ILE A 18 29.49 -19.47 -8.16
C ILE A 18 28.12 -19.21 -8.77
N ALA A 19 27.23 -18.54 -8.05
CA ALA A 19 25.89 -18.21 -8.53
C ALA A 19 26.02 -17.44 -9.86
N ASP A 20 25.35 -17.95 -10.89
CA ASP A 20 25.24 -17.32 -12.21
C ASP A 20 24.66 -15.89 -12.07
N PRO A 21 25.23 -14.86 -12.73
CA PRO A 21 24.71 -13.49 -12.70
C PRO A 21 23.53 -13.25 -13.66
N ASP A 22 22.79 -14.30 -14.02
CA ASP A 22 21.69 -14.26 -14.99
C ASP A 22 20.42 -14.90 -14.40
N GLU A 23 20.11 -14.57 -13.15
CA GLU A 23 18.73 -14.69 -12.66
C GLU A 23 17.94 -13.55 -13.30
N PRO A 24 16.79 -13.82 -13.97
CA PRO A 24 15.93 -12.74 -14.41
C PRO A 24 15.52 -11.96 -13.17
N GLU A 25 15.92 -10.69 -13.06
CA GLU A 25 15.46 -9.82 -11.99
C GLU A 25 13.93 -9.95 -11.93
N PRO A 26 13.35 -10.35 -10.77
CA PRO A 26 11.90 -10.45 -10.66
C PRO A 26 11.30 -9.11 -11.11
N PRO A 27 10.16 -9.09 -11.83
CA PRO A 27 9.57 -7.84 -12.27
C PRO A 27 9.45 -6.93 -11.04
N ALA A 28 10.13 -5.77 -11.10
CA ALA A 28 10.39 -4.91 -9.95
C ALA A 28 9.14 -4.80 -9.06
N GLU A 29 9.18 -5.44 -7.90
CA GLU A 29 8.03 -5.44 -6.99
C GLU A 29 7.67 -3.99 -6.63
N PRO A 30 6.38 -3.66 -6.47
CA PRO A 30 6.01 -2.32 -6.05
C PRO A 30 6.65 -2.03 -4.68
N THR A 31 7.53 -1.02 -4.66
CA THR A 31 8.29 -0.65 -3.47
C THR A 31 7.50 0.39 -2.69
N VAL A 32 7.24 0.11 -1.41
CA VAL A 32 6.56 1.05 -0.52
C VAL A 32 7.53 1.56 0.51
N THR A 33 7.74 2.88 0.53
CA THR A 33 8.57 3.55 1.52
C THR A 33 7.68 4.36 2.45
N VAL A 34 7.60 3.97 3.72
CA VAL A 34 6.86 4.74 4.73
C VAL A 34 7.84 5.54 5.58
N GLN A 35 7.72 6.86 5.54
CA GLN A 35 8.51 7.79 6.34
C GLN A 35 7.63 8.47 7.39
N ASP A 36 7.79 8.08 8.64
CA ASP A 36 7.17 8.76 9.77
C ASP A 36 7.95 10.04 10.12
N THR A 37 7.39 11.20 9.78
CA THR A 37 7.99 12.51 10.09
C THR A 37 7.67 12.96 11.51
N THR A 38 6.59 12.42 12.09
CA THR A 38 6.11 12.78 13.43
C THR A 38 6.87 12.03 14.53
N ALA A 39 7.46 10.87 14.19
CA ALA A 39 8.00 9.89 15.13
C ALA A 39 7.00 9.48 16.23
N ALA A 40 5.71 9.70 15.99
CA ALA A 40 4.63 9.46 16.94
C ALA A 40 3.94 8.11 16.72
N LEU A 41 4.26 7.41 15.61
CA LEU A 41 3.67 6.11 15.34
C LEU A 41 4.36 4.99 16.12
N PRO A 42 3.59 4.06 16.71
CA PRO A 42 4.15 2.83 17.27
C PRO A 42 4.91 2.05 16.20
N ARG A 43 6.04 1.44 16.56
CA ARG A 43 6.78 0.57 15.64
C ARG A 43 5.92 -0.57 15.09
N VAL A 44 4.97 -1.07 15.89
CA VAL A 44 4.00 -2.09 15.47
C VAL A 44 3.16 -1.62 14.28
N THR A 45 2.73 -0.35 14.28
CA THR A 45 1.97 0.25 13.18
C THR A 45 2.81 0.26 11.89
N LEU A 46 4.07 0.68 11.98
CA LEU A 46 4.98 0.69 10.83
C LEU A 46 5.22 -0.72 10.29
N ASN A 47 5.46 -1.70 11.16
CA ASN A 47 5.64 -3.09 10.75
C ASN A 47 4.39 -3.66 10.06
N HIS A 48 3.19 -3.29 10.52
CA HIS A 48 1.96 -3.69 9.84
C HIS A 48 1.85 -3.06 8.46
N LEU A 49 2.15 -1.76 8.32
CA LEU A 49 2.13 -1.08 7.03
C LEU A 49 3.14 -1.65 6.04
N GLU A 50 4.38 -1.90 6.48
CA GLU A 50 5.42 -2.55 5.66
C GLU A 50 4.99 -3.95 5.20
N ALA A 51 4.24 -4.68 6.03
CA ALA A 51 3.75 -6.01 5.68
C ALA A 51 2.49 -5.98 4.80
N TRP A 52 1.60 -5.00 4.98
CA TRP A 52 0.31 -4.92 4.30
C TRP A 52 0.39 -4.16 2.98
N ALA A 53 1.08 -3.04 2.92
CA ALA A 53 1.08 -2.14 1.76
C ALA A 53 1.53 -2.83 0.47
N PRO A 54 2.64 -3.61 0.42
CA PRO A 54 3.02 -4.31 -0.81
C PRO A 54 2.00 -5.38 -1.24
N ARG A 55 1.33 -6.02 -0.29
CA ARG A 55 0.27 -7.01 -0.58
C ARG A 55 -0.98 -6.31 -1.13
N ALA A 56 -1.32 -5.17 -0.54
CA ALA A 56 -2.47 -4.37 -0.90
C ALA A 56 -2.31 -3.79 -2.32
N LEU A 57 -1.13 -3.25 -2.65
CA LEU A 57 -0.78 -2.79 -4.00
C LEU A 57 -0.92 -3.90 -5.05
N ARG A 58 -0.37 -5.08 -4.78
CA ARG A 58 -0.53 -6.23 -5.69
C ARG A 58 -1.98 -6.64 -5.89
N ALA A 59 -2.78 -6.64 -4.82
CA ALA A 59 -4.20 -6.96 -4.89
C ALA A 59 -5.02 -5.87 -5.61
N ALA A 60 -4.60 -4.60 -5.49
CA ALA A 60 -5.20 -3.49 -6.22
C ALA A 60 -4.96 -3.56 -7.73
N GLY A 61 -3.84 -4.17 -8.16
CA GLY A 61 -3.46 -4.36 -9.56
C GLY A 61 -2.14 -3.69 -9.95
N ALA A 62 -1.42 -3.11 -8.97
CA ALA A 62 -0.11 -2.52 -9.20
C ALA A 62 0.96 -3.60 -9.33
N THR A 63 1.52 -3.75 -10.54
CA THR A 63 2.56 -4.73 -10.82
C THR A 63 3.97 -4.17 -10.63
N GLN A 64 4.18 -2.87 -10.82
CA GLN A 64 5.45 -2.18 -10.68
C GLN A 64 5.24 -0.73 -10.19
N GLY A 65 6.25 -0.17 -9.51
CA GLY A 65 6.24 1.25 -9.11
C GLY A 65 6.82 1.54 -7.73
N GLU A 66 6.92 2.82 -7.40
CA GLU A 66 7.32 3.34 -6.09
C GLU A 66 6.16 4.13 -5.46
N VAL A 67 5.80 3.77 -4.23
CA VAL A 67 4.83 4.50 -3.41
C VAL A 67 5.53 5.01 -2.17
N ARG A 68 5.60 6.33 -2.05
CA ARG A 68 6.27 7.02 -0.94
C ARG A 68 5.20 7.63 -0.04
N VAL A 69 5.09 7.10 1.18
CA VAL A 69 4.11 7.54 2.16
C VAL A 69 4.80 8.36 3.23
N ARG A 70 4.44 9.63 3.36
CA ARG A 70 4.91 10.53 4.41
C ARG A 70 3.80 10.73 5.43
N VAL A 71 4.07 10.32 6.65
CA VAL A 71 3.14 10.51 7.76
C VAL A 71 3.39 11.86 8.39
N LEU A 72 2.32 12.66 8.49
CA LEU A 72 2.28 14.02 9.03
C LEU A 72 1.36 14.09 10.25
N ASP A 73 1.56 15.13 11.06
CA ASP A 73 0.63 15.55 12.11
C ASP A 73 -0.39 16.56 11.55
N ASP A 74 -1.42 16.89 12.33
CA ASP A 74 -2.46 17.85 11.93
C ASP A 74 -1.88 19.19 11.45
N ALA A 75 -0.85 19.71 12.13
CA ALA A 75 -0.30 21.03 11.83
C ALA A 75 0.50 21.02 10.52
N ALA A 76 1.28 19.97 10.28
CA ALA A 76 2.02 19.75 9.04
C ALA A 76 1.06 19.45 7.89
N MET A 77 -0.02 18.70 8.13
CA MET A 77 -1.03 18.38 7.13
C MET A 77 -1.82 19.63 6.71
N ALA A 78 -2.32 20.43 7.65
CA ALA A 78 -2.99 21.70 7.33
C ALA A 78 -2.09 22.66 6.55
N LYS A 79 -0.79 22.68 6.88
CA LYS A 79 0.20 23.46 6.13
C LYS A 79 0.40 22.93 4.71
N ALA A 80 0.51 21.62 4.53
CA ALA A 80 0.63 21.00 3.22
C ALA A 80 -0.64 21.24 2.37
N HIS A 81 -1.81 21.10 2.97
CA HIS A 81 -3.10 21.36 2.33
C HIS A 81 -3.18 22.82 1.83
N ALA A 82 -2.77 23.78 2.68
CA ALA A 82 -2.71 25.20 2.30
C ALA A 82 -1.73 25.47 1.16
N GLN A 83 -0.58 24.78 1.15
CA GLN A 83 0.48 24.98 0.18
C GLN A 83 0.17 24.38 -1.19
N HIS A 84 -0.45 23.20 -1.22
CA HIS A 84 -0.65 22.43 -2.44
C HIS A 84 -2.06 22.56 -3.02
N LEU A 85 -3.09 22.68 -2.19
CA LEU A 85 -4.50 22.74 -2.59
C LEU A 85 -5.16 24.09 -2.25
N GLY A 86 -4.44 24.98 -1.56
CA GLY A 86 -4.92 26.33 -1.24
C GLY A 86 -5.94 26.38 -0.10
N ASP A 87 -6.11 25.29 0.64
CA ASP A 87 -7.06 25.18 1.75
C ASP A 87 -6.31 24.91 3.07
N PRO A 88 -6.41 25.79 4.09
CA PRO A 88 -5.72 25.62 5.36
C PRO A 88 -6.43 24.69 6.35
N THR A 89 -7.36 23.85 5.89
CA THR A 89 -8.00 22.80 6.71
C THR A 89 -7.15 21.53 6.80
N ILE A 90 -7.47 20.66 7.76
CA ILE A 90 -6.89 19.32 7.83
C ILE A 90 -7.60 18.40 6.84
N THR A 91 -6.85 17.49 6.22
CA THR A 91 -7.38 16.40 5.41
C THR A 91 -6.70 15.11 5.84
N ASP A 92 -7.32 13.99 5.50
CA ASP A 92 -6.83 12.63 5.74
C ASP A 92 -5.61 12.28 4.88
N VAL A 93 -5.70 12.47 3.56
CA VAL A 93 -4.66 12.13 2.59
C VAL A 93 -4.53 13.17 1.49
N ILE A 94 -3.29 13.44 1.07
CA ILE A 94 -2.99 14.22 -0.14
C ILE A 94 -2.16 13.33 -1.06
N THR A 95 -2.68 13.09 -2.26
CA THR A 95 -2.06 12.21 -3.26
C THR A 95 -1.38 13.05 -4.34
N PHE A 96 -0.10 12.77 -4.60
CA PHE A 96 0.67 13.32 -5.69
C PHE A 96 1.02 12.21 -6.68
N ASP A 97 0.33 12.19 -7.82
CA ASP A 97 0.69 11.33 -8.94
C ASP A 97 1.89 11.93 -9.70
N LEU A 98 3.04 11.31 -9.56
CA LEU A 98 4.29 11.69 -10.22
C LEU A 98 4.50 10.94 -11.54
N ALA A 99 3.67 9.94 -11.85
CA ALA A 99 3.69 9.21 -13.11
C ALA A 99 3.15 10.04 -14.29
N HIS A 100 2.73 11.29 -14.06
CA HIS A 100 2.30 12.26 -15.08
C HIS A 100 1.28 11.71 -16.08
N GLY A 101 0.29 10.95 -15.61
CA GLY A 101 -0.78 10.43 -16.47
C GLY A 101 -0.38 9.22 -17.30
N ALA A 102 0.68 8.50 -16.93
CA ALA A 102 0.90 7.13 -17.38
C ALA A 102 -0.11 6.17 -16.71
N SER A 103 -1.40 6.47 -16.75
CA SER A 103 -2.49 5.60 -16.26
C SER A 103 -2.77 4.45 -17.24
N ALA A 104 -1.72 3.86 -17.82
CA ALA A 104 -1.84 2.69 -18.67
C ALA A 104 -1.71 1.43 -17.80
N GLU A 105 -2.51 0.41 -18.10
CA GLU A 105 -2.41 -0.90 -17.44
C GLU A 105 -0.96 -1.42 -17.53
N GLY A 106 -0.32 -1.62 -16.36
CA GLY A 106 1.07 -2.08 -16.27
C GLY A 106 2.14 -0.98 -16.29
N ALA A 107 1.76 0.31 -16.26
CA ALA A 107 2.71 1.39 -16.03
C ALA A 107 3.24 1.38 -14.59
N PRO A 108 4.50 1.79 -14.37
CA PRO A 108 5.04 1.92 -13.02
C PRO A 108 4.29 3.03 -12.27
N LEU A 109 3.74 2.70 -11.11
CA LEU A 109 3.25 3.72 -10.18
C LEU A 109 4.42 4.58 -9.70
N ASP A 110 4.27 5.89 -9.67
CA ASP A 110 5.16 6.78 -8.95
C ASP A 110 4.29 7.76 -8.18
N VAL A 111 4.08 7.48 -6.89
CA VAL A 111 3.08 8.17 -6.08
C VAL A 111 3.70 8.64 -4.78
N ASP A 112 3.55 9.93 -4.49
CA ASP A 112 3.86 10.54 -3.21
C ASP A 112 2.55 10.76 -2.44
N LEU A 113 2.39 10.10 -1.29
CA LEU A 113 1.23 10.23 -0.41
C LEU A 113 1.62 10.96 0.86
N LEU A 114 0.88 12.01 1.22
CA LEU A 114 0.92 12.60 2.55
C LEU A 114 -0.29 12.08 3.33
N VAL A 115 -0.07 11.48 4.49
CA VAL A 115 -1.16 10.93 5.33
C VAL A 115 -1.14 11.55 6.71
N CYS A 116 -2.30 11.90 7.24
CA CYS A 116 -2.41 12.47 8.59
C CYS A 116 -2.55 11.36 9.64
N ALA A 117 -1.57 11.21 10.53
CA ALA A 117 -1.64 10.23 11.61
C ALA A 117 -2.69 10.57 12.67
N ASP A 118 -2.90 11.87 12.94
CA ASP A 118 -3.86 12.31 13.95
C ASP A 118 -5.29 12.06 13.49
N GLU A 119 -5.59 12.33 12.22
CA GLU A 119 -6.88 12.01 11.62
C GLU A 119 -7.10 10.49 11.53
N ALA A 120 -6.07 9.74 11.11
CA ALA A 120 -6.14 8.28 11.11
C ALA A 120 -6.42 7.70 12.51
N ARG A 121 -5.95 8.34 13.59
CA ARG A 121 -6.28 7.93 14.97
C ARG A 121 -7.73 8.18 15.32
N ARG A 122 -8.29 9.32 14.91
CA ARG A 122 -9.70 9.66 15.17
C ARG A 122 -10.61 8.68 14.44
N GLN A 123 -10.39 8.50 13.14
CA GLN A 123 -11.19 7.60 12.32
C GLN A 123 -11.05 6.14 12.78
N ALA A 124 -9.84 5.70 13.12
CA ALA A 124 -9.62 4.36 13.66
C ALA A 124 -10.40 4.11 14.96
N LEU A 125 -10.51 5.12 15.84
CA LEU A 125 -11.30 5.05 17.07
C LEU A 125 -12.80 4.99 16.76
N ASP A 126 -13.28 5.84 15.84
CA ASP A 126 -14.70 5.93 15.48
C ASP A 126 -15.19 4.67 14.75
N MET A 127 -14.35 4.07 13.91
CA MET A 127 -14.63 2.83 13.17
C MET A 127 -14.24 1.54 13.95
N GLY A 128 -13.59 1.66 15.12
CA GLY A 128 -13.25 0.52 15.97
C GLY A 128 -12.23 -0.46 15.37
N HIS A 129 -11.21 0.06 14.70
CA HIS A 129 -10.10 -0.70 14.10
C HIS A 129 -8.75 -0.05 14.40
N ASP A 130 -7.65 -0.69 13.98
CA ASP A 130 -6.31 -0.20 14.26
C ASP A 130 -5.92 0.98 13.36
N ILE A 131 -5.14 1.93 13.88
CA ILE A 131 -4.57 3.03 13.09
C ILE A 131 -3.81 2.55 11.84
N ALA A 132 -3.13 1.40 11.91
CA ALA A 132 -2.43 0.83 10.75
C ALA A 132 -3.40 0.45 9.62
N HIS A 133 -4.63 0.08 9.96
CA HIS A 133 -5.66 -0.23 8.99
C HIS A 133 -6.16 1.04 8.32
N GLU A 134 -6.40 2.10 9.09
CA GLU A 134 -6.84 3.38 8.53
C GLU A 134 -5.77 4.02 7.64
N LEU A 135 -4.51 4.00 8.09
CA LEU A 135 -3.39 4.45 7.26
C LEU A 135 -3.25 3.63 5.96
N LEU A 136 -3.54 2.33 6.01
CA LEU A 136 -3.56 1.51 4.81
C LEU A 136 -4.73 1.89 3.88
N LEU A 137 -5.88 2.25 4.45
CA LEU A 137 -7.03 2.74 3.70
C LEU A 137 -6.66 3.98 2.90
N TYR A 138 -5.99 4.96 3.53
CA TYR A 138 -5.53 6.17 2.86
C TYR A 138 -4.52 5.89 1.75
N ILE A 139 -3.63 4.91 1.97
CA ILE A 139 -2.69 4.46 0.93
C ILE A 139 -3.43 3.84 -0.25
N LEU A 140 -4.40 2.96 0.03
CA LEU A 140 -5.22 2.32 -1.00
C LEU A 140 -6.04 3.34 -1.77
N HIS A 141 -6.64 4.29 -1.07
CA HIS A 141 -7.44 5.36 -1.65
C HIS A 141 -6.62 6.16 -2.67
N GLY A 142 -5.45 6.66 -2.28
CA GLY A 142 -4.55 7.38 -3.18
C GLY A 142 -4.08 6.55 -4.36
N VAL A 143 -3.77 5.27 -4.15
CA VAL A 143 -3.36 4.36 -5.24
C VAL A 143 -4.51 4.08 -6.20
N LEU A 144 -5.73 3.90 -5.72
CA LEU A 144 -6.89 3.65 -6.56
C LEU A 144 -7.21 4.85 -7.45
N HIS A 145 -7.03 6.08 -6.97
CA HIS A 145 -7.05 7.28 -7.82
C HIS A 145 -6.02 7.21 -8.95
N CYS A 146 -4.78 6.80 -8.66
CA CYS A 146 -3.76 6.62 -9.69
C CYS A 146 -4.09 5.50 -10.69
N LEU A 147 -4.86 4.49 -10.26
CA LEU A 147 -5.37 3.41 -11.12
C LEU A 147 -6.63 3.80 -11.91
N GLY A 148 -7.12 5.04 -11.77
CA GLY A 148 -8.25 5.58 -12.53
C GLY A 148 -9.62 5.36 -11.87
N PHE A 149 -9.66 5.02 -10.58
CA PHE A 149 -10.90 5.08 -9.79
C PHE A 149 -11.08 6.50 -9.25
N ASP A 150 -12.26 7.09 -9.45
CA ASP A 150 -12.60 8.39 -8.86
C ASP A 150 -13.74 8.24 -7.85
N ASP A 151 -13.96 9.27 -7.05
CA ASP A 151 -15.01 9.36 -6.04
C ASP A 151 -15.89 10.63 -6.22
N HIS A 152 -15.80 11.28 -7.39
CA HIS A 152 -16.53 12.51 -7.69
C HIS A 152 -18.07 12.37 -7.66
N THR A 153 -18.58 11.15 -7.82
CA THR A 153 -20.02 10.85 -7.70
C THR A 153 -20.24 9.74 -6.69
N ASP A 154 -21.42 9.73 -6.07
CA ASP A 154 -21.79 8.66 -5.11
C ASP A 154 -21.65 7.25 -5.71
N ALA A 155 -21.91 7.09 -7.02
CA ALA A 155 -21.79 5.82 -7.69
C ALA A 155 -20.33 5.37 -7.84
N ASP A 156 -19.44 6.32 -8.16
CA ASP A 156 -18.01 6.09 -8.32
C ASP A 156 -17.36 5.86 -6.95
N ALA A 157 -17.70 6.67 -5.95
CA ALA A 157 -17.27 6.48 -4.56
C ALA A 157 -17.68 5.10 -4.04
N GLN A 158 -18.92 4.65 -4.28
CA GLN A 158 -19.33 3.29 -3.92
C GLN A 158 -18.55 2.21 -4.66
N ALA A 159 -18.15 2.44 -5.92
CA ALA A 159 -17.32 1.50 -6.66
C ALA A 159 -15.90 1.42 -6.09
N MET A 160 -15.34 2.58 -5.73
CA MET A 160 -14.04 2.70 -5.08
C MET A 160 -14.05 2.04 -3.69
N HIS A 161 -15.03 2.32 -2.84
CA HIS A 161 -15.17 1.69 -1.52
C HIS A 161 -15.30 0.16 -1.61
N ARG A 162 -16.06 -0.35 -2.60
CA ARG A 162 -16.12 -1.80 -2.85
C ARG A 162 -14.74 -2.35 -3.20
N ARG A 163 -13.97 -1.62 -4.02
CA ARG A 163 -12.63 -2.03 -4.43
C ARG A 163 -11.65 -2.01 -3.26
N GLU A 164 -11.73 -1.01 -2.40
CA GLU A 164 -10.95 -0.93 -1.14
C GLU A 164 -11.24 -2.14 -0.25
N ASP A 165 -12.52 -2.45 -0.04
CA ASP A 165 -12.95 -3.63 0.73
C ASP A 165 -12.47 -4.96 0.11
N GLU A 166 -12.55 -5.11 -1.21
CA GLU A 166 -12.04 -6.29 -1.92
C GLU A 166 -10.54 -6.48 -1.67
N VAL A 167 -9.76 -5.40 -1.73
CA VAL A 167 -8.32 -5.43 -1.51
C VAL A 167 -7.99 -5.75 -0.05
N LEU A 168 -8.68 -5.13 0.92
CA LEU A 168 -8.53 -5.42 2.34
C LEU A 168 -8.83 -6.89 2.65
N VAL A 169 -9.92 -7.42 2.12
CA VAL A 169 -10.30 -8.83 2.31
C VAL A 169 -9.27 -9.76 1.66
N ALA A 170 -8.75 -9.42 0.48
CA ALA A 170 -7.74 -10.21 -0.21
C ALA A 170 -6.43 -10.35 0.58
N ILE A 171 -6.06 -9.34 1.37
CA ILE A 171 -4.89 -9.38 2.26
C ILE A 171 -5.20 -9.92 3.67
N GLY A 172 -6.44 -10.33 3.93
CA GLY A 172 -6.88 -10.92 5.19
C GLY A 172 -7.27 -9.91 6.28
N LEU A 173 -7.53 -8.66 5.91
CA LEU A 173 -8.06 -7.63 6.81
C LEU A 173 -9.59 -7.58 6.74
N ARG A 174 -10.19 -6.92 7.74
CA ARG A 174 -11.62 -6.65 7.74
C ARG A 174 -11.94 -5.61 6.65
N PRO A 175 -13.11 -5.66 5.99
CA PRO A 175 -13.56 -4.56 5.15
C PRO A 175 -13.78 -3.30 5.99
N ALA A 176 -13.56 -2.12 5.43
CA ALA A 176 -13.81 -0.84 6.10
C ALA A 176 -15.24 -0.35 5.86
N TYR A 177 -15.80 -0.59 4.67
CA TYR A 177 -17.09 -0.03 4.23
C TYR A 177 -18.26 -1.01 4.28
N ALA A 178 -18.02 -2.25 4.68
CA ALA A 178 -19.08 -3.24 4.82
C ALA A 178 -20.20 -2.73 5.77
N PRO A 179 -21.48 -3.04 5.47
CA PRO A 179 -22.60 -2.57 6.27
C PRO A 179 -22.46 -3.05 7.72
N GLY A 180 -22.29 -2.10 8.63
CA GLY A 180 -22.04 -2.32 10.07
C GLY A 180 -20.67 -1.87 10.58
N ASN A 181 -19.73 -1.46 9.70
CA ASN A 181 -18.39 -0.98 10.10
C ASN A 181 -18.22 0.54 10.10
N ARG A 182 -19.05 1.31 9.40
CA ARG A 182 -19.03 2.78 9.48
C ARG A 182 -19.93 3.31 10.60
N PRO A 183 -19.46 4.22 11.46
CA PRO A 183 -20.34 5.02 12.31
C PRO A 183 -21.23 5.92 11.43
N ALA A 184 -22.42 6.24 11.91
CA ALA A 184 -23.52 6.86 11.15
C ALA A 184 -23.26 8.29 10.61
N HIS A 185 -22.03 8.81 10.66
CA HIS A 185 -21.71 10.19 10.29
C HIS A 185 -21.69 10.44 8.76
N ASP A 186 -21.62 9.40 7.93
CA ASP A 186 -21.74 9.53 6.47
C ASP A 186 -23.19 9.50 5.96
N GLU A 187 -24.18 9.30 6.83
CA GLU A 187 -25.59 9.32 6.40
C GLU A 187 -26.13 10.75 6.18
N GLU A 188 -25.38 11.80 6.52
CA GLU A 188 -25.86 13.19 6.51
C GLU A 188 -25.52 14.01 5.25
N SER A 189 -25.21 13.34 4.14
CA SER A 189 -25.25 13.95 2.79
C SER A 189 -26.37 13.39 1.89
N ARG A 190 -27.34 12.66 2.46
CA ARG A 190 -28.55 12.19 1.74
C ARG A 190 -29.53 13.30 1.38
#